data_AF-A0A1Q9YIV1-F1
#
_entry.id   AF-A0A1Q9YIV1-F1
#
_cell.length_a   1.000
_cell.length_b   1.000
_cell.length_c   1.000
_cell.angle_alpha   90.00
_cell.angle_beta   90.00
_cell.angle_gamma   90.00
#
_symmetry.space_group_name_H-M   'P 1'
#
loop_
_entity.id
_entity.type
_entity.pdbx_description
1 polymer ?
#
loop_
_entity_poly.entity_id
_entity_poly.type
_entity_poly.pdbx_seq_one_letter_code
_entity_poly.pdbx_strand_id
1 'polypeptide(L)'
;MNVYTIHVIMWAGAALLSGILLVLVPAKLLRKITSPFTFSSKGIRKIRRWHTTTDTLGNILETLCVIYCFAWPFVPDALLWYGLILAFTLLCTISRCAIIALKQTKGYPGAEIRIVMVCLWMVGIIGFGAAGGFFNGRIFDLPVHTLAQKARTGTLFDDLFYYLSDPGLFHYLLESVLMVIPICTLWNQFKHMRLERTYKSINLFFFLCKMVVICAILIGGGWLGFDALNTIWHFEPATAWYAPGTVNTL
;
A
#
# COMPACT_ATOMS: atom_id res chain seq x y z
N MET A 1 2.65 -21.46 18.23
CA MET A 1 2.21 -20.29 17.43
C MET A 1 2.77 -20.46 16.04
N ASN A 2 1.97 -20.39 14.97
CA ASN A 2 2.45 -20.60 13.60
C ASN A 2 3.43 -19.46 13.21
N VAL A 3 4.44 -19.76 12.38
CA VAL A 3 5.47 -18.81 11.91
C VAL A 3 4.82 -17.59 11.24
N TYR A 4 3.73 -17.78 10.49
CA TYR A 4 2.96 -16.69 9.88
C TYR A 4 2.32 -15.76 10.90
N THR A 5 1.81 -16.30 12.02
CA THR A 5 1.27 -15.51 13.12
C THR A 5 2.35 -14.66 13.79
N ILE A 6 3.58 -15.19 13.92
CA ILE A 6 4.74 -14.43 14.42
C ILE A 6 5.04 -13.27 13.47
N HIS A 7 5.07 -13.49 12.16
CA HIS A 7 5.31 -12.44 11.18
C HIS A 7 4.25 -11.33 11.27
N VAL A 8 2.96 -11.67 11.28
CA VAL A 8 1.88 -10.67 11.40
C VAL A 8 2.05 -9.82 12.67
N ILE A 9 2.34 -10.44 13.82
CA ILE A 9 2.56 -9.73 15.08
C ILE A 9 3.79 -8.82 15.00
N MET A 10 4.90 -9.30 14.43
CA MET A 10 6.13 -8.52 14.27
C MET A 10 5.90 -7.29 13.38
N TRP A 11 5.20 -7.46 12.25
CA TRP A 11 4.89 -6.36 11.34
C TRP A 11 3.93 -5.35 11.95
N ALA A 12 2.87 -5.81 12.63
CA ALA A 12 1.95 -4.92 13.35
C ALA A 12 2.67 -4.14 14.48
N GLY A 13 3.53 -4.82 15.25
CA GLY A 13 4.36 -4.20 16.28
C GLY A 13 5.34 -3.18 15.72
N ALA A 14 6.04 -3.52 14.64
CA ALA A 14 6.96 -2.61 13.95
C ALA A 14 6.22 -1.40 13.36
N ALA A 15 5.04 -1.60 12.78
CA ALA A 15 4.19 -0.54 12.25
C ALA A 15 3.79 0.46 13.33
N LEU A 16 3.34 -0.06 14.49
CA LEU A 16 2.93 0.76 15.63
C LEU A 16 4.13 1.52 16.23
N LEU A 17 5.23 0.82 16.51
CA LEU A 17 6.41 1.41 17.14
C LEU A 17 7.02 2.50 16.25
N SER A 18 7.22 2.22 14.96
CA SER A 18 7.75 3.22 14.02
C SER A 18 6.80 4.38 13.78
N GLY A 19 5.48 4.16 13.82
CA GLY A 19 4.48 5.22 13.77
C GLY A 19 4.55 6.13 15.00
N ILE A 20 4.72 5.56 16.20
CA ILE A 20 4.93 6.34 17.44
C ILE A 20 6.20 7.17 17.34
N LEU A 21 7.31 6.58 16.87
CA LEU A 21 8.56 7.32 16.65
C LEU A 21 8.39 8.47 15.65
N LEU A 22 7.61 8.27 14.57
CA LEU A 22 7.31 9.32 13.60
C LEU A 22 6.59 10.52 14.26
N VAL A 23 5.72 10.29 15.24
CA VAL A 23 5.02 11.37 15.97
C VAL A 23 5.94 12.19 16.86
N LEU A 24 7.03 11.58 17.36
CA LEU A 24 8.03 12.29 18.15
C LEU A 24 8.83 13.27 17.30
N VAL A 25 8.88 13.08 15.97
CA VAL A 25 9.57 13.99 15.06
C VAL A 25 8.87 15.36 15.04
N PRO A 26 9.59 16.47 15.31
CA PRO A 26 9.01 17.80 15.26
C PRO A 26 8.47 18.12 13.86
N ALA A 27 7.25 18.67 13.77
CA ALA A 27 6.61 18.99 12.48
C ALA A 27 7.44 19.93 11.59
N LYS A 28 8.26 20.83 12.18
CA LYS A 28 9.20 21.68 11.44
C LYS A 28 10.28 20.86 10.73
N LEU A 29 10.85 19.87 11.42
CA LEU A 29 11.85 18.96 10.86
C LEU A 29 11.22 18.07 9.80
N LEU A 30 10.05 17.49 10.09
CA LEU A 30 9.32 16.65 9.16
C LEU A 30 9.01 17.41 7.86
N ARG A 31 8.51 18.65 7.94
CA ARG A 31 8.28 19.51 6.78
C ARG A 31 9.55 19.77 5.97
N LYS A 32 10.71 19.95 6.63
CA LYS A 32 11.98 20.19 5.94
C LYS A 32 12.37 18.96 5.12
N ILE A 33 12.34 17.78 5.73
CA ILE A 33 12.68 16.50 5.10
C ILE A 33 11.71 16.17 3.96
N THR A 34 10.40 16.34 4.17
CA THR A 34 9.38 15.99 3.18
C THR A 34 9.07 17.12 2.19
N SER A 35 9.80 18.24 2.24
CA SER A 35 9.51 19.42 1.41
C SER A 35 9.48 19.13 -0.11
N PRO A 36 10.33 18.26 -0.69
CA PRO A 36 10.30 17.96 -2.12
C PRO A 36 8.97 17.29 -2.54
N PHE A 37 8.43 16.42 -1.69
CA PHE A 37 7.21 15.64 -1.93
C PHE A 37 5.92 16.44 -1.75
N THR A 38 6.03 17.71 -1.37
CA THR A 38 4.86 18.58 -1.31
C THR A 38 4.35 18.88 -2.71
N PHE A 39 5.23 19.06 -3.69
CA PHE A 39 4.89 19.57 -5.03
C PHE A 39 4.24 20.97 -5.04
N SER A 40 4.26 21.71 -3.93
CA SER A 40 3.72 23.08 -3.82
C SER A 40 2.39 23.26 -4.60
N SER A 41 2.29 24.27 -5.46
CA SER A 41 1.17 24.53 -6.39
C SER A 41 1.30 23.85 -7.77
N LYS A 42 2.36 23.09 -8.03
CA LYS A 42 2.62 22.51 -9.36
C LYS A 42 1.52 21.56 -9.80
N GLY A 43 0.86 21.85 -10.92
CA GLY A 43 -0.22 21.01 -11.44
C GLY A 43 -1.60 21.27 -10.82
N ILE A 44 -1.74 22.18 -9.85
CA ILE A 44 -3.05 22.63 -9.38
C ILE A 44 -3.62 23.62 -10.41
N ARG A 45 -4.81 23.35 -10.93
CA ARG A 45 -5.48 24.18 -11.95
C ARG A 45 -6.95 24.41 -11.58
N LYS A 46 -7.45 25.61 -11.83
CA LYS A 46 -8.89 25.92 -11.69
C LYS A 46 -9.57 25.72 -13.04
N ILE A 47 -10.53 24.81 -13.12
CA ILE A 47 -11.33 24.60 -14.32
C ILE A 47 -12.57 25.48 -14.23
N ARG A 48 -12.58 26.56 -15.03
CA ARG A 48 -13.65 27.56 -14.99
C ARG A 48 -15.04 26.98 -15.29
N ARG A 49 -15.15 26.12 -16.30
CA ARG A 49 -16.43 25.50 -16.73
C ARG A 49 -17.16 24.77 -15.61
N TRP A 50 -16.43 24.12 -14.72
CA TRP A 50 -16.99 23.29 -13.65
C TRP A 50 -16.90 23.96 -12.28
N HIS A 51 -16.36 25.18 -12.20
CA HIS A 51 -16.04 25.87 -10.94
C HIS A 51 -15.22 25.03 -9.95
N THR A 52 -14.43 24.07 -10.43
CA THR A 52 -13.64 23.15 -9.61
C THR A 52 -12.14 23.41 -9.70
N THR A 53 -11.40 22.97 -8.68
CA THR A 53 -9.94 22.92 -8.69
C THR A 53 -9.49 21.48 -8.86
N THR A 54 -8.60 21.22 -9.81
CA THR A 54 -8.04 19.90 -10.09
C THR A 54 -6.55 19.86 -9.77
N ASP A 55 -6.04 18.69 -9.42
CA ASP A 55 -4.60 18.43 -9.26
C ASP A 55 -4.14 17.49 -10.40
N THR A 56 -3.68 18.07 -11.50
CA THR A 56 -3.22 17.33 -12.67
C THR A 56 -1.99 16.47 -12.35
N LEU A 57 -1.09 16.96 -11.51
CA LEU A 57 0.10 16.21 -11.12
C LEU A 57 -0.28 15.01 -10.24
N GLY A 58 -1.15 15.23 -9.25
CA GLY A 58 -1.69 14.16 -8.42
C GLY A 58 -2.37 13.07 -9.25
N ASN A 59 -3.17 13.46 -10.25
CA ASN A 59 -3.80 12.50 -11.16
C ASN A 59 -2.78 11.70 -11.98
N ILE A 60 -1.70 12.33 -12.48
CA ILE A 60 -0.66 11.60 -13.22
C ILE A 60 0.03 10.56 -12.32
N LEU A 61 0.42 10.96 -11.11
CA LEU A 61 1.06 10.07 -10.15
C LEU A 61 0.15 8.90 -9.77
N GLU A 62 -1.14 9.18 -9.60
CA GLU A 62 -2.15 8.18 -9.32
C GLU A 62 -2.35 7.21 -10.50
N THR A 63 -2.45 7.71 -11.73
CA THR A 63 -2.52 6.85 -12.92
C THR A 63 -1.30 5.94 -13.03
N LEU A 64 -0.10 6.43 -12.74
CA LEU A 64 1.10 5.60 -12.70
C LEU A 64 1.02 4.52 -11.62
N CYS A 65 0.47 4.83 -10.44
CA CYS A 65 0.21 3.84 -9.40
C CYS A 65 -0.82 2.80 -9.85
N VAL A 66 -1.90 3.21 -10.51
CA VAL A 66 -2.92 2.31 -11.08
C VAL A 66 -2.29 1.34 -12.07
N ILE A 67 -1.54 1.86 -13.05
CA ILE A 67 -0.84 1.03 -14.04
C ILE A 67 0.05 0.01 -13.32
N TYR A 68 0.84 0.46 -12.35
CA TYR A 68 1.73 -0.42 -11.61
C TYR A 68 0.96 -1.50 -10.83
N CYS A 69 -0.09 -1.16 -10.09
CA CYS A 69 -0.83 -2.10 -9.24
C CYS A 69 -1.54 -3.22 -10.02
N PHE A 70 -1.73 -3.07 -11.33
CA PHE A 70 -2.26 -4.14 -12.20
C PHE A 70 -1.19 -4.76 -13.10
N ALA A 71 -0.13 -4.04 -13.43
CA ALA A 71 0.96 -4.54 -14.27
C ALA A 71 2.10 -5.19 -13.47
N TRP A 72 2.02 -5.20 -12.14
CA TRP A 72 3.08 -5.68 -11.25
C TRP A 72 3.64 -7.08 -11.58
N PRO A 73 2.88 -8.08 -12.07
CA PRO A 73 3.46 -9.39 -12.38
C PRO A 73 4.47 -9.34 -13.53
N PHE A 74 4.37 -8.31 -14.38
CA PHE A 74 5.24 -8.11 -15.54
C PHE A 74 6.48 -7.28 -15.22
N VAL A 75 6.54 -6.67 -14.04
CA VAL A 75 7.64 -5.80 -13.62
C VAL A 75 8.72 -6.62 -12.91
N PRO A 76 9.98 -6.61 -13.39
CA PRO A 76 11.07 -7.25 -12.65
C PRO A 76 11.26 -6.57 -11.29
N ASP A 77 11.58 -7.36 -10.27
CA ASP A 77 11.70 -6.88 -8.88
C ASP A 77 10.45 -6.10 -8.40
N ALA A 78 9.27 -6.57 -8.77
CA ALA A 78 7.99 -5.90 -8.45
C ALA A 78 7.94 -5.47 -6.97
N LEU A 79 8.23 -6.35 -6.01
CA LEU A 79 8.20 -6.00 -4.59
C LEU A 79 9.05 -4.78 -4.22
N LEU A 80 10.24 -4.63 -4.82
CA LEU A 80 11.11 -3.47 -4.60
C LEU A 80 10.46 -2.20 -5.13
N TRP A 81 9.94 -2.24 -6.36
CA TRP A 81 9.22 -1.12 -6.96
C TRP A 81 7.97 -0.75 -6.18
N TYR A 82 7.22 -1.73 -5.70
CA TYR A 82 6.06 -1.50 -4.85
C TYR A 82 6.45 -0.77 -3.56
N GLY A 83 7.51 -1.23 -2.89
CA GLY A 83 8.06 -0.57 -1.71
C GLY A 83 8.47 0.88 -1.97
N LEU A 84 9.13 1.15 -3.09
CA LEU A 84 9.52 2.52 -3.49
C LEU A 84 8.31 3.41 -3.78
N ILE A 85 7.33 2.90 -4.53
CA ILE A 85 6.10 3.63 -4.86
C ILE A 85 5.31 3.92 -3.57
N LEU A 86 5.14 2.93 -2.71
CA LEU A 86 4.45 3.08 -1.44
C LEU A 86 5.16 4.08 -0.53
N ALA A 87 6.48 3.99 -0.39
CA ALA A 87 7.27 4.95 0.37
C ALA A 87 7.11 6.37 -0.19
N PHE A 88 7.17 6.52 -1.51
CA PHE A 88 6.95 7.80 -2.18
C PHE A 88 5.56 8.37 -1.88
N THR A 89 4.50 7.58 -2.04
CA THR A 89 3.12 8.05 -1.80
C THR A 89 2.85 8.37 -0.33
N LEU A 90 3.44 7.62 0.61
CA LEU A 90 3.41 7.91 2.04
C LEU A 90 4.13 9.22 2.34
N LEU A 91 5.35 9.44 1.80
CA LEU A 91 6.09 10.69 1.97
C LEU A 91 5.32 11.90 1.43
N CYS A 92 4.66 11.75 0.28
CA CYS A 92 3.78 12.78 -0.27
C CYS A 92 2.66 13.12 0.73
N THR A 93 2.00 12.10 1.26
CA THR A 93 0.89 12.26 2.20
C THR A 93 1.34 12.88 3.53
N ILE A 94 2.44 12.40 4.10
CA ILE A 94 3.05 12.91 5.34
C ILE A 94 3.50 14.37 5.17
N SER A 95 4.01 14.74 3.99
CA SER A 95 4.40 16.12 3.69
C SER A 95 3.21 17.09 3.86
N ARG A 96 2.01 16.64 3.50
CA ARG A 96 0.79 17.42 3.62
C ARG A 96 0.32 17.48 5.06
N CYS A 97 0.35 16.37 5.78
CA CYS A 97 0.08 16.35 7.21
C CYS A 97 1.03 17.33 7.96
N ALA A 98 2.32 17.35 7.64
CA ALA A 98 3.29 18.23 8.29
C ALA A 98 2.99 19.73 8.07
N ILE A 99 2.55 20.09 6.86
CA ILE A 99 2.14 21.46 6.54
C ILE A 99 0.87 21.86 7.32
N ILE A 100 -0.12 20.97 7.39
CA ILE A 100 -1.38 21.26 8.08
C ILE A 100 -1.14 21.35 9.60
N ALA A 101 -0.33 20.46 10.16
CA ALA A 101 0.04 20.47 11.58
C ALA A 101 0.67 21.82 12.00
N LEU A 102 1.56 22.38 11.18
CA LEU A 102 2.20 23.67 11.44
C LEU A 102 1.26 24.88 11.30
N LYS A 103 0.13 24.74 10.60
CA LYS A 103 -0.88 25.80 10.50
C LYS A 103 -1.85 25.78 11.66
N GLN A 104 -2.24 24.58 12.12
CA GLN A 104 -3.22 24.41 13.20
C GLN A 104 -2.69 24.76 14.60
N THR A 105 -1.36 24.83 14.79
CA THR A 105 -0.74 25.30 16.06
C THR A 105 -1.11 26.74 16.48
N LYS A 106 -1.84 27.50 15.66
CA LYS A 106 -2.36 28.84 16.03
C LYS A 106 -3.77 28.82 16.66
N GLY A 107 -4.45 27.66 16.80
CA GLY A 107 -5.80 27.65 17.39
C GLY A 107 -6.49 26.30 17.64
N TYR A 108 -5.91 25.15 17.30
CA TYR A 108 -6.42 23.79 17.62
C TYR A 108 -5.25 22.85 17.97
N PRO A 109 -5.44 21.78 18.77
CA PRO A 109 -4.36 20.88 19.17
C PRO A 109 -3.87 20.08 17.95
N GLY A 110 -2.64 20.37 17.50
CA GLY A 110 -1.96 19.62 16.43
C GLY A 110 -1.71 18.12 16.71
N ALA A 111 -2.26 17.59 17.81
CA ALA A 111 -2.27 16.18 18.17
C ALA A 111 -3.11 15.34 17.21
N GLU A 112 -4.24 15.85 16.72
CA GLU A 112 -5.13 15.09 15.80
C GLU A 112 -4.40 14.70 14.51
N ILE A 113 -3.66 15.64 13.92
CA ILE A 113 -2.90 15.40 12.69
C ILE A 113 -1.74 14.43 12.91
N ARG A 114 -1.14 14.45 14.11
CA ARG A 114 -0.11 13.47 14.47
C ARG A 114 -0.69 12.06 14.52
N ILE A 115 -1.89 11.90 15.08
CA ILE A 115 -2.61 10.62 15.07
C ILE A 115 -2.90 10.17 13.63
N VAL A 116 -3.36 11.09 12.77
CA VAL A 116 -3.56 10.82 11.34
C VAL A 116 -2.28 10.31 10.67
N MET A 117 -1.12 10.93 10.96
CA MET A 117 0.17 10.47 10.44
C MET A 117 0.50 9.04 10.87
N VAL A 118 0.29 8.69 12.16
CA VAL A 118 0.50 7.31 12.65
C VAL A 118 -0.36 6.33 11.87
N CYS A 119 -1.65 6.61 11.74
CA CYS A 119 -2.55 5.69 11.05
C CYS A 119 -2.15 5.47 9.59
N LEU A 120 -1.76 6.54 8.88
CA LEU A 120 -1.29 6.43 7.50
C LEU A 120 0.01 5.64 7.40
N TRP A 121 0.93 5.85 8.34
CA TRP A 121 2.18 5.10 8.43
C TRP A 121 1.93 3.62 8.71
N MET A 122 1.03 3.30 9.63
CA MET A 122 0.64 1.93 9.95
C MET A 122 0.01 1.22 8.75
N VAL A 123 -0.94 1.86 8.06
CA VAL A 123 -1.55 1.32 6.83
C VAL A 123 -0.48 1.08 5.76
N GLY A 124 0.52 1.97 5.67
CA GLY A 124 1.68 1.79 4.80
C GLY A 124 2.48 0.52 5.12
N ILE A 125 2.94 0.37 6.37
CA ILE A 125 3.77 -0.78 6.76
C ILE A 125 2.98 -2.09 6.70
N ILE A 126 1.74 -2.10 7.20
CA ILE A 126 0.88 -3.29 7.15
C ILE A 126 0.54 -3.63 5.69
N GLY A 127 0.27 -2.63 4.85
CA GLY A 127 0.02 -2.81 3.42
C GLY A 127 1.23 -3.35 2.68
N PHE A 128 2.45 -2.94 3.07
CA PHE A 128 3.69 -3.52 2.54
C PHE A 128 3.89 -4.96 3.00
N GLY A 129 3.62 -5.26 4.28
CA GLY A 129 3.68 -6.62 4.82
C GLY A 129 2.70 -7.57 4.13
N ALA A 130 1.46 -7.11 3.92
CA ALA A 130 0.40 -7.88 3.27
C ALA A 130 0.70 -8.11 1.78
N ALA A 131 0.87 -7.04 1.00
CA ALA A 131 1.10 -7.10 -0.46
C ALA A 131 2.56 -7.43 -0.85
N GLY A 132 3.39 -7.78 0.13
CA GLY A 132 4.72 -8.35 -0.10
C GLY A 132 4.80 -9.82 0.25
N GLY A 133 3.66 -10.44 0.60
CA GLY A 133 3.57 -11.83 1.00
C GLY A 133 4.29 -12.17 2.32
N PHE A 134 4.62 -11.19 3.15
CA PHE A 134 5.31 -11.47 4.42
C PHE A 134 4.39 -12.13 5.45
N PHE A 135 3.07 -11.98 5.31
CA PHE A 135 2.09 -12.58 6.21
C PHE A 135 1.80 -14.05 5.90
N ASN A 136 2.14 -14.52 4.69
CA ASN A 136 1.88 -15.88 4.25
C ASN A 136 3.16 -16.61 3.76
N GLY A 137 4.33 -15.99 3.91
CA GLY A 137 5.61 -16.58 3.51
C GLY A 137 5.85 -16.62 2.02
N ARG A 138 5.21 -15.75 1.23
CA ARG A 138 5.43 -15.59 -0.22
C ARG A 138 5.13 -16.85 -1.04
N ILE A 139 4.23 -17.67 -0.52
CA ILE A 139 3.74 -18.93 -1.12
C ILE A 139 3.19 -18.77 -2.54
N PHE A 140 2.79 -17.56 -2.92
CA PHE A 140 2.10 -17.26 -4.17
C PHE A 140 2.98 -16.61 -5.24
N ASP A 141 4.25 -16.32 -4.93
CA ASP A 141 5.19 -15.73 -5.90
C ASP A 141 5.32 -16.61 -7.14
N LEU A 142 5.48 -17.92 -6.96
CA LEU A 142 5.67 -18.87 -8.05
C LEU A 142 4.42 -19.01 -8.96
N PRO A 143 3.19 -19.20 -8.43
CA PRO A 143 1.98 -19.18 -9.24
C PRO A 143 1.81 -17.89 -10.07
N VAL A 144 2.06 -16.72 -9.48
CA VAL A 144 1.87 -15.44 -10.18
C VAL A 144 2.99 -15.18 -11.20
N HIS A 145 4.22 -15.58 -10.93
CA HIS A 145 5.29 -15.55 -11.93
C HIS A 145 4.99 -16.47 -13.12
N THR A 146 4.45 -17.65 -12.85
CA THR A 146 4.03 -18.60 -13.90
C THR A 146 2.92 -18.00 -14.77
N LEU A 147 1.94 -17.33 -14.15
CA LEU A 147 0.88 -16.59 -14.84
C LEU A 147 1.46 -15.51 -15.76
N ALA A 148 2.39 -14.70 -15.26
CA ALA A 148 3.05 -13.65 -16.03
C ALA A 148 3.86 -14.21 -17.21
N GLN A 149 4.52 -15.35 -17.02
CA GLN A 149 5.27 -16.03 -18.09
C GLN A 149 4.35 -16.53 -19.19
N LYS A 150 3.24 -17.21 -18.83
CA LYS A 150 2.21 -17.66 -19.80
C LYS A 150 1.62 -16.48 -20.59
N ALA A 151 1.41 -15.34 -19.94
CA ALA A 151 0.95 -14.13 -20.59
C ALA A 151 1.99 -13.55 -21.57
N ARG A 152 3.29 -13.62 -21.26
CA ARG A 152 4.37 -13.20 -22.17
C ARG A 152 4.53 -14.11 -23.38
N THR A 153 4.33 -15.42 -23.21
CA THR A 153 4.43 -16.41 -24.29
C THR A 153 3.17 -16.48 -25.16
N GLY A 154 2.11 -15.75 -24.81
CA GLY A 154 0.85 -15.74 -25.55
C GLY A 154 -0.02 -16.99 -25.32
N THR A 155 0.38 -17.86 -24.39
CA THR A 155 -0.27 -19.16 -24.13
C THR A 155 -1.26 -19.11 -22.96
N LEU A 156 -1.57 -17.91 -22.47
CA LEU A 156 -2.44 -17.68 -21.31
C LEU A 156 -3.87 -18.19 -21.53
N PHE A 157 -4.37 -18.10 -22.77
CA PHE A 157 -5.75 -18.40 -23.14
C PHE A 157 -5.91 -19.70 -23.93
N ASP A 158 -4.83 -20.47 -24.09
CA ASP A 158 -4.86 -21.71 -24.86
C ASP A 158 -5.87 -22.71 -24.27
N ASP A 159 -6.08 -22.68 -22.94
CA ASP A 159 -7.15 -23.41 -22.25
C ASP A 159 -7.92 -22.50 -21.28
N LEU A 160 -8.93 -21.78 -21.79
CA LEU A 160 -9.74 -20.83 -21.01
C LEU A 160 -10.40 -21.44 -19.74
N PHE A 161 -10.84 -22.70 -19.80
CA PHE A 161 -11.43 -23.41 -18.65
C PHE A 161 -10.38 -23.81 -17.61
N TYR A 162 -9.15 -24.12 -18.04
CA TYR A 162 -8.03 -24.37 -17.14
C TYR A 162 -7.58 -23.07 -16.46
N TYR A 163 -7.60 -21.96 -17.18
CA TYR A 163 -7.27 -20.63 -16.66
C TYR A 163 -8.18 -20.16 -15.51
N LEU A 164 -9.49 -20.38 -15.63
CA LEU A 164 -10.46 -20.06 -14.57
C LEU A 164 -10.33 -20.98 -13.34
N SER A 165 -9.61 -22.09 -13.48
CA SER A 165 -9.32 -23.03 -12.40
C SER A 165 -7.90 -22.86 -11.85
N ASP A 166 -7.07 -22.00 -12.46
CA ASP A 166 -5.67 -21.78 -12.10
C ASP A 166 -5.59 -20.97 -10.79
N PRO A 167 -4.95 -21.50 -9.72
CA PRO A 167 -4.75 -20.74 -8.50
C PRO A 167 -4.01 -19.42 -8.76
N GLY A 168 -3.11 -19.35 -9.74
CA GLY A 168 -2.35 -18.13 -10.06
C GLY A 168 -3.22 -16.89 -10.31
N LEU A 169 -4.39 -17.07 -10.94
CA LEU A 169 -5.31 -15.97 -11.21
C LEU A 169 -5.93 -15.39 -9.92
N PHE A 170 -6.42 -16.24 -9.02
CA PHE A 170 -7.04 -15.81 -7.77
C PHE A 170 -6.02 -15.19 -6.81
N HIS A 171 -4.80 -15.73 -6.80
CA HIS A 171 -3.68 -15.13 -6.07
C HIS A 171 -3.32 -13.76 -6.62
N TYR A 172 -3.23 -13.61 -7.95
CA TYR A 172 -3.02 -12.32 -8.58
C TYR A 172 -4.12 -11.32 -8.25
N LEU A 173 -5.40 -11.71 -8.30
CA LEU A 173 -6.51 -10.82 -7.99
C LEU A 173 -6.48 -10.35 -6.53
N LEU A 174 -6.29 -11.26 -5.57
CA LEU A 174 -6.20 -10.93 -4.16
C LEU A 174 -5.00 -10.01 -3.88
N GLU A 175 -3.83 -10.34 -4.41
CA GLU A 175 -2.62 -9.54 -4.22
C GLU A 175 -2.77 -8.14 -4.86
N SER A 176 -3.38 -8.07 -6.04
CA SER A 176 -3.65 -6.78 -6.72
C SER A 176 -4.58 -5.90 -5.89
N VAL A 177 -5.57 -6.46 -5.19
CA VAL A 177 -6.41 -5.70 -4.24
C VAL A 177 -5.58 -5.14 -3.08
N LEU A 178 -4.62 -5.92 -2.56
CA LEU A 178 -3.72 -5.49 -1.49
C LEU A 178 -2.71 -4.43 -1.97
N MET A 179 -2.29 -4.49 -3.24
CA MET A 179 -1.36 -3.52 -3.83
C MET A 179 -1.98 -2.13 -4.07
N VAL A 180 -3.30 -1.94 -3.96
CA VAL A 180 -3.97 -0.64 -4.24
C VAL A 180 -3.68 0.44 -3.19
N ILE A 181 -2.94 0.14 -2.11
CA ILE A 181 -2.65 1.09 -1.02
C ILE A 181 -2.00 2.41 -1.50
N PRO A 182 -0.99 2.45 -2.38
CA PRO A 182 -0.43 3.70 -2.90
C PRO A 182 -1.44 4.56 -3.66
N ILE A 183 -2.41 3.94 -4.36
CA ILE A 183 -3.50 4.66 -5.04
C ILE A 183 -4.41 5.29 -3.97
N CYS A 184 -4.76 4.51 -2.95
CA CYS A 184 -5.61 4.99 -1.86
C CYS A 184 -4.97 6.14 -1.07
N THR A 185 -3.64 6.10 -0.82
CA THR A 185 -2.93 7.18 -0.13
C THR A 185 -2.89 8.45 -0.99
N LEU A 186 -2.66 8.34 -2.29
CA LEU A 186 -2.67 9.50 -3.19
C LEU A 186 -4.07 10.12 -3.35
N TRP A 187 -5.07 9.32 -3.70
CA TRP A 187 -6.43 9.80 -3.99
C TRP A 187 -7.12 10.36 -2.76
N ASN A 188 -7.23 9.55 -1.70
CA ASN A 188 -8.07 9.89 -0.56
C ASN A 188 -7.41 10.90 0.39
N GLN A 189 -6.08 10.94 0.42
CA GLN A 189 -5.35 11.69 1.45
C GLN A 189 -4.51 12.80 0.83
N PHE A 190 -3.48 12.47 0.04
CA PHE A 190 -2.57 13.47 -0.51
C PHE A 190 -3.29 14.53 -1.36
N LYS A 191 -4.03 14.11 -2.39
CA LYS A 191 -4.74 15.00 -3.31
C LYS A 191 -5.78 15.85 -2.58
N HIS A 192 -6.55 15.22 -1.69
CA HIS A 192 -7.52 15.91 -0.85
C HIS A 192 -6.88 16.99 0.02
N MET A 193 -5.87 16.62 0.83
CA MET A 193 -5.15 17.55 1.70
C MET A 193 -4.44 18.67 0.93
N ARG A 194 -4.06 18.42 -0.32
CA ARG A 194 -3.42 19.41 -1.17
C ARG A 194 -4.42 20.44 -1.72
N LEU A 195 -5.63 19.99 -2.10
CA LEU A 195 -6.69 20.86 -2.62
C LEU A 195 -7.40 21.63 -1.51
N GLU A 196 -7.81 20.94 -0.45
CA GLU A 196 -8.66 21.51 0.61
C GLU A 196 -7.87 22.06 1.80
N ARG A 197 -6.58 21.72 1.91
CA ARG A 197 -5.70 22.07 3.05
C ARG A 197 -6.20 21.54 4.40
N THR A 198 -7.03 20.52 4.37
CA THR A 198 -7.63 19.82 5.52
C THR A 198 -7.57 18.31 5.28
N TYR A 199 -7.66 17.53 6.36
CA TYR A 199 -7.80 16.08 6.26
C TYR A 199 -9.29 15.71 6.03
N LYS A 200 -9.56 14.60 5.33
CA LYS A 200 -10.89 14.22 4.79
C LYS A 200 -11.93 13.82 5.85
N SER A 201 -11.70 14.02 7.14
CA SER A 201 -12.65 13.62 8.19
C SER A 201 -13.10 14.80 9.03
N ILE A 202 -14.43 14.98 9.08
CA ILE A 202 -15.11 15.94 9.96
C ILE A 202 -14.93 15.56 11.45
N ASN A 203 -14.70 14.28 11.73
CA ASN A 203 -14.51 13.74 13.07
C ASN A 203 -13.39 12.69 13.09
N LEU A 204 -12.42 12.88 13.98
CA LEU A 204 -11.25 12.01 14.15
C LEU A 204 -11.62 10.57 14.52
N PHE A 205 -12.71 10.36 15.27
CA PHE A 205 -13.15 9.02 15.66
C PHE A 205 -13.49 8.15 14.45
N PHE A 206 -14.29 8.67 13.50
CA PHE A 206 -14.63 7.93 12.28
C PHE A 206 -13.41 7.64 11.40
N PHE A 207 -12.42 8.56 11.41
CA PHE A 207 -11.16 8.32 10.73
C PHE A 207 -10.40 7.14 11.36
N LEU A 208 -10.31 7.09 12.68
CA LEU A 208 -9.68 5.98 13.40
C LEU A 208 -10.36 4.65 13.11
N CYS A 209 -11.69 4.59 13.21
CA CYS A 209 -12.46 3.39 12.88
C CYS A 209 -12.18 2.92 11.45
N LYS A 210 -12.18 3.84 10.48
CA LYS A 210 -11.85 3.53 9.09
C LYS A 210 -10.44 2.94 8.94
N MET A 211 -9.45 3.51 9.63
CA MET A 211 -8.07 3.03 9.53
C MET A 211 -7.90 1.65 10.18
N VAL A 212 -8.56 1.39 11.30
CA VAL A 212 -8.60 0.05 11.92
C VAL A 212 -9.23 -0.98 10.98
N VAL A 213 -10.34 -0.63 10.34
CA VAL A 213 -11.01 -1.51 9.35
C VAL A 213 -10.07 -1.80 8.17
N ILE A 214 -9.38 -0.79 7.64
CA ILE A 214 -8.41 -0.99 6.55
C ILE A 214 -7.27 -1.92 7.00
N CYS A 215 -6.69 -1.70 8.18
CA CYS A 215 -5.65 -2.59 8.71
C CYS A 215 -6.16 -4.03 8.89
N ALA A 216 -7.40 -4.20 9.37
CA ALA A 216 -8.02 -5.52 9.50
C ALA A 216 -8.22 -6.21 8.15
N ILE A 217 -8.64 -5.47 7.11
CA ILE A 217 -8.75 -5.99 5.74
C ILE A 217 -7.38 -6.39 5.19
N LEU A 218 -6.34 -5.58 5.42
CA LEU A 218 -4.98 -5.88 4.95
C LEU A 218 -4.40 -7.13 5.63
N ILE A 219 -4.53 -7.23 6.94
CA ILE A 219 -4.08 -8.41 7.69
C ILE A 219 -4.92 -9.63 7.30
N GLY A 220 -6.24 -9.48 7.27
CA GLY A 220 -7.17 -10.55 6.90
C GLY A 220 -6.94 -11.05 5.48
N GLY A 221 -6.82 -10.16 4.49
CA GLY A 221 -6.54 -10.52 3.11
C GLY A 221 -5.14 -11.12 2.93
N GLY A 222 -4.11 -10.50 3.52
CA GLY A 222 -2.72 -10.95 3.40
C GLY A 222 -2.41 -12.25 4.15
N TRP A 223 -3.19 -12.60 5.16
CA TRP A 223 -3.02 -13.85 5.91
C TRP A 223 -4.14 -14.85 5.64
N LEU A 224 -5.37 -14.57 6.09
CA LEU A 224 -6.50 -15.50 5.99
C LEU A 224 -7.01 -15.67 4.57
N GLY A 225 -6.97 -14.62 3.75
CA GLY A 225 -7.38 -14.67 2.34
C GLY A 225 -6.54 -15.67 1.57
N PHE A 226 -5.22 -15.60 1.73
CA PHE A 226 -4.31 -16.54 1.07
C PHE A 226 -4.37 -17.96 1.66
N ASP A 227 -4.56 -18.11 2.97
CA ASP A 227 -4.75 -19.42 3.61
C ASP A 227 -6.03 -20.11 3.08
N ALA A 228 -7.11 -19.35 2.89
CA ALA A 228 -8.34 -19.85 2.28
C ALA A 228 -8.13 -20.28 0.82
N LEU A 229 -7.41 -19.49 0.02
CA LEU A 229 -7.05 -19.90 -1.35
C LEU A 229 -6.23 -21.20 -1.35
N ASN A 230 -5.21 -21.31 -0.49
CA ASN A 230 -4.43 -22.54 -0.39
C ASN A 230 -5.27 -23.76 0.00
N THR A 231 -6.24 -23.59 0.89
CA THR A 231 -7.13 -24.67 1.31
C THR A 231 -8.01 -25.17 0.16
N ILE A 232 -8.48 -24.27 -0.71
CA ILE A 232 -9.35 -24.61 -1.85
C ILE A 232 -8.57 -25.35 -2.94
N TRP A 233 -7.35 -24.89 -3.24
CA TRP A 233 -6.54 -25.39 -4.36
C TRP A 233 -5.44 -26.38 -3.94
N HIS A 234 -5.37 -26.75 -2.66
CA HIS A 234 -4.36 -27.65 -2.08
C HIS A 234 -2.92 -27.34 -2.52
N PHE A 235 -2.60 -26.05 -2.62
CA PHE A 235 -1.26 -25.61 -2.99
C PHE A 235 -0.38 -25.65 -1.74
N GLU A 236 0.54 -26.62 -1.66
CA GLU A 236 1.50 -26.67 -0.57
C GLU A 236 2.54 -25.55 -0.72
N PRO A 237 2.94 -24.89 0.39
CA PRO A 237 3.99 -23.90 0.37
C PRO A 237 5.29 -24.51 -0.16
N ALA A 238 6.05 -23.74 -0.94
CA ALA A 238 7.42 -24.04 -1.33
C ALA A 238 8.40 -23.99 -0.13
N THR A 239 8.09 -24.65 0.99
CA THR A 239 9.06 -24.91 2.07
C THR A 239 10.20 -25.84 1.64
N ALA A 240 10.13 -26.41 0.43
CA ALA A 240 11.21 -27.18 -0.17
C ALA A 240 12.34 -26.33 -0.81
N TRP A 241 12.15 -25.03 -1.04
CA TRP A 241 13.12 -24.20 -1.79
C TRP A 241 13.90 -23.18 -0.95
N TYR A 242 13.40 -22.82 0.23
CA TYR A 242 14.08 -21.94 1.19
C TYR A 242 14.57 -22.68 2.44
N ALA A 243 14.90 -23.97 2.32
CA ALA A 243 15.81 -24.59 3.27
C ALA A 243 17.20 -23.94 3.08
N PRO A 244 17.85 -23.40 4.13
CA PRO A 244 19.22 -22.92 4.03
C PRO A 244 20.12 -24.11 3.70
N GLY A 245 20.35 -24.35 2.40
CA GLY A 245 21.09 -25.52 1.92
C GLY A 245 20.89 -25.86 0.43
N THR A 246 19.82 -25.41 -0.23
CA THR A 246 19.61 -25.72 -1.66
C THR A 246 19.79 -24.49 -2.53
N VAL A 247 21.04 -24.28 -2.96
CA VAL A 247 21.35 -23.47 -4.14
C VAL A 247 20.77 -24.21 -5.34
N ASN A 248 19.64 -23.73 -5.86
CA ASN A 248 19.19 -24.12 -7.18
C ASN A 248 19.22 -22.88 -8.06
N THR A 249 20.30 -22.82 -8.85
CA THR A 249 20.43 -21.99 -10.05
C THR A 249 19.29 -22.30 -11.01
N LEU A 250 18.50 -21.27 -11.33
CA LEU A 250 17.80 -21.11 -12.60
C LEU A 250 18.05 -19.68 -13.09
#